data_AF-A0A7Y5XUV6-F1
#
_entry.id   AF-A0A7Y5XUV6-F1
#
_cell.length_a   1.000
_cell.length_b   1.000
_cell.length_c   1.000
_cell.angle_alpha   90.00
_cell.angle_beta   90.00
_cell.angle_gamma   90.00
#
_symmetry.space_group_name_H-M   'P 1'
#
loop_
_entity.id
_entity.type
_entity.pdbx_description
1 polymer ?
#
loop_
_entity_poly.entity_id
_entity_poly.type
_entity_poly.pdbx_seq_one_letter_code
_entity_poly.pdbx_strand_id
1 'polypeptide(L)'
;MSHAVGDPTAERVARNDAAFRQSNEQLGAFSAELGFEPDELTPYLCECADLTCTTVVQVTRAEYESVRTSPIQFLTARGHEGTGEDWARVVEVFERYTIVEKVGDAAEVAAALDERAGR
;
A
#
# COMPACT_ATOMS: atom_id res chain seq x y z
N MET A 1 6.78 22.45 22.70
CA MET A 1 7.15 23.14 21.44
C MET A 1 7.98 22.16 20.60
N SER A 2 7.33 21.31 19.81
CA SER A 2 7.93 20.15 19.11
C SER A 2 6.81 19.58 18.24
N HIS A 3 6.90 19.35 16.93
CA HIS A 3 7.92 19.51 15.90
C HIS A 3 7.24 20.11 14.65
N ALA A 4 7.88 21.05 13.96
CA ALA A 4 7.57 21.29 12.56
C ALA A 4 8.26 20.20 11.73
N VAL A 5 7.63 19.04 11.59
CA VAL A 5 7.82 18.22 10.40
C VAL A 5 6.92 18.88 9.37
N GLY A 6 7.49 19.53 8.36
CA GLY A 6 6.68 20.10 7.28
C GLY A 6 5.80 19.03 6.67
N ASP A 7 4.61 19.42 6.21
CA ASP A 7 3.64 18.53 5.58
C ASP A 7 4.34 17.62 4.57
N PRO A 8 4.05 16.30 4.58
CA PRO A 8 4.68 15.35 3.68
C PRO A 8 4.46 15.79 2.22
N THR A 9 5.53 15.85 1.43
CA THR A 9 5.39 16.10 -0.01
C THR A 9 4.72 14.91 -0.69
N ALA A 10 3.94 15.18 -1.73
CA ALA A 10 3.27 14.16 -2.54
C ALA A 10 4.25 13.07 -3.02
N GLU A 11 5.43 13.51 -3.46
CA GLU A 11 6.50 12.66 -3.94
C GLU A 11 7.06 11.73 -2.84
N ARG A 12 7.22 12.23 -1.61
CA ARG A 12 7.67 11.40 -0.48
C ARG A 12 6.61 10.36 -0.13
N VAL A 13 5.34 10.77 -0.03
CA VAL A 13 4.22 9.86 0.25
C VAL A 13 4.22 8.71 -0.77
N ALA A 14 4.15 9.06 -2.06
CA ALA A 14 4.04 8.07 -3.12
C ALA A 14 5.25 7.11 -3.19
N ARG A 15 6.48 7.60 -2.95
CA ARG A 15 7.67 6.73 -2.91
C ARG A 15 7.66 5.77 -1.73
N ASN A 16 7.21 6.24 -0.57
CA ASN A 16 7.12 5.41 0.62
C ASN A 16 6.09 4.29 0.40
N ASP A 17 4.91 4.64 -0.10
CA ASP A 17 3.86 3.65 -0.41
C ASP A 17 4.37 2.63 -1.46
N ALA A 18 5.01 3.10 -2.53
CA ALA A 18 5.54 2.25 -3.60
C ALA A 18 6.64 1.27 -3.12
N ALA A 19 7.45 1.66 -2.14
CA ALA A 19 8.48 0.77 -1.58
C ALA A 19 7.89 -0.45 -0.87
N PHE A 20 6.78 -0.26 -0.12
CA PHE A 20 6.08 -1.37 0.51
C PHE A 20 5.35 -2.24 -0.52
N ARG A 21 4.70 -1.60 -1.51
CA ARG A 21 4.08 -2.32 -2.63
C ARG A 21 5.06 -3.24 -3.36
N GLN A 22 6.25 -2.76 -3.67
CA GLN A 22 7.29 -3.58 -4.28
C GLN A 22 7.67 -4.79 -3.41
N SER A 23 7.74 -4.60 -2.09
CA SER A 23 8.02 -5.70 -1.16
C SER A 23 6.87 -6.72 -1.14
N ASN A 24 5.63 -6.23 -1.20
CA ASN A 24 4.43 -7.06 -1.21
C ASN A 24 4.24 -7.84 -2.51
N GLU A 25 4.60 -7.27 -3.66
CA GLU A 25 4.65 -8.00 -4.94
C GLU A 25 5.60 -9.21 -4.85
N GLN A 26 6.75 -9.05 -4.18
CA GLN A 26 7.68 -10.16 -3.94
C GLN A 26 7.11 -11.19 -2.96
N LEU A 27 6.46 -10.76 -1.87
CA LEU A 27 5.81 -11.67 -0.91
C LEU A 27 4.67 -12.46 -1.56
N GLY A 28 3.87 -11.82 -2.41
CA GLY A 28 2.80 -12.47 -3.16
C GLY A 28 3.30 -13.49 -4.17
N ALA A 29 4.36 -13.16 -4.91
CA ALA A 29 5.02 -14.09 -5.81
C ALA A 29 5.61 -15.29 -5.06
N PHE A 30 6.29 -15.05 -3.93
CA PHE A 30 6.87 -16.12 -3.12
C PHE A 30 5.79 -17.04 -2.51
N SER A 31 4.68 -16.46 -2.05
CA SER A 31 3.53 -17.25 -1.57
C SER A 31 2.98 -18.16 -2.68
N ALA A 32 2.93 -17.68 -3.93
CA ALA A 32 2.56 -18.49 -5.08
C ALA A 32 3.51 -19.67 -5.30
N GLU A 33 4.83 -19.40 -5.26
CA GLU A 33 5.88 -20.40 -5.49
C GLU A 33 5.88 -21.50 -4.42
N LEU A 34 5.57 -21.15 -3.18
CA LEU A 34 5.44 -22.11 -2.08
C LEU A 34 4.13 -22.93 -2.10
N GLY A 35 3.22 -22.64 -3.02
CA GLY A 35 1.97 -23.39 -3.19
C GLY A 35 0.84 -22.98 -2.24
N PHE A 36 0.88 -21.77 -1.69
CA PHE A 36 -0.28 -21.23 -0.96
C PHE A 36 -1.44 -20.97 -1.92
N GLU A 37 -2.65 -21.35 -1.52
CA GLU A 37 -3.85 -21.15 -2.33
C GLU A 37 -4.22 -19.65 -2.39
N PRO A 38 -4.84 -19.18 -3.49
CA PRO A 38 -5.17 -17.75 -3.64
C PRO A 38 -6.06 -17.16 -2.54
N ASP A 39 -6.89 -17.99 -1.90
CA ASP A 39 -7.84 -17.66 -0.84
C ASP A 39 -7.31 -17.95 0.57
N GLU A 40 -6.08 -18.45 0.69
CA GLU A 40 -5.41 -18.60 1.97
C GLU A 40 -4.89 -17.24 2.46
N LEU A 41 -5.05 -16.96 3.77
CA LEU A 41 -4.51 -15.76 4.38
C LEU A 41 -2.99 -15.86 4.51
N THR A 42 -2.28 -14.88 3.94
CA THR A 42 -0.83 -14.77 4.00
C THR A 42 -0.40 -13.39 4.49
N PRO A 43 0.82 -13.27 5.07
CA PRO A 43 1.31 -12.00 5.58
C PRO A 43 1.75 -11.06 4.46
N TYR A 44 1.16 -9.86 4.44
CA TYR A 44 1.60 -8.71 3.65
C TYR A 44 2.03 -7.58 4.57
N LEU A 45 2.89 -6.68 4.09
CA LEU A 45 3.25 -5.46 4.80
C LEU A 45 2.18 -4.39 4.59
N CYS A 46 1.95 -3.56 5.61
CA CYS A 46 1.14 -2.36 5.48
C CYS A 46 1.83 -1.35 4.54
N GLU A 47 1.14 -0.92 3.49
CA GLU A 47 1.63 0.01 2.46
C GLU A 47 1.34 1.47 2.77
N CYS A 48 1.37 1.82 4.06
CA CYS A 48 1.13 3.20 4.48
C CYS A 48 2.35 4.08 4.19
N ALA A 49 2.17 5.40 4.22
CA ALA A 49 3.22 6.35 3.86
C ALA A 49 4.34 6.46 4.91
N ASP A 50 4.20 5.80 6.06
CA ASP A 50 5.22 5.73 7.10
C ASP A 50 6.26 4.63 6.78
N LEU A 51 7.46 5.04 6.35
CA LEU A 51 8.59 4.13 6.07
C LEU A 51 9.08 3.34 7.28
N THR A 52 8.69 3.71 8.50
CA THR A 52 9.03 2.97 9.71
C THR A 52 7.98 1.93 10.09
N CYS A 53 6.90 1.83 9.31
CA CYS A 53 5.84 0.87 9.56
C CYS A 53 6.33 -0.58 9.40
N THR A 54 6.10 -1.38 10.44
CA THR A 54 6.42 -2.82 10.47
C THR A 54 5.16 -3.67 10.63
N THR A 55 3.98 -3.07 10.45
CA THR A 55 2.70 -3.76 10.66
C THR A 55 2.45 -4.75 9.53
N VAL A 56 2.13 -5.98 9.91
CA VAL A 56 1.72 -7.04 8.99
C VAL A 56 0.20 -7.08 8.91
N VAL A 57 -0.32 -7.15 7.69
CA VAL A 57 -1.74 -7.29 7.37
C VAL A 57 -1.96 -8.70 6.83
N GLN A 58 -2.94 -9.41 7.39
CA GLN A 58 -3.34 -10.73 6.89
C GLN A 58 -4.39 -10.54 5.80
N VAL A 59 -4.01 -10.84 4.56
CA VAL A 59 -4.90 -10.82 3.40
C VAL A 59 -4.68 -12.06 2.57
N THR A 60 -5.68 -12.44 1.81
CA THR A 60 -5.50 -13.43 0.75
C THR A 60 -4.77 -12.79 -0.43
N ARG A 61 -4.11 -13.61 -1.24
CA ARG A 61 -3.53 -13.11 -2.50
C ARG A 61 -4.60 -12.54 -3.41
N ALA A 62 -5.79 -13.14 -3.45
CA ALA A 62 -6.92 -12.61 -4.23
C ALA A 62 -7.36 -11.22 -3.76
N GLU A 63 -7.42 -10.97 -2.44
CA GLU A 63 -7.69 -9.64 -1.87
C GLU A 63 -6.59 -8.65 -2.26
N TYR A 64 -5.31 -9.02 -2.13
CA TYR A 64 -4.20 -8.15 -2.53
C TYR A 64 -4.25 -7.80 -4.03
N GLU A 65 -4.47 -8.79 -4.90
CA GLU A 65 -4.60 -8.57 -6.34
C GLU A 65 -5.77 -7.63 -6.70
N SER A 66 -6.85 -7.64 -5.92
CA SER A 66 -7.95 -6.70 -6.11
C SER A 66 -7.52 -5.25 -5.88
N VAL A 67 -6.70 -4.98 -4.85
CA VAL A 67 -6.10 -3.65 -4.60
C VAL A 67 -5.19 -3.25 -5.75
N ARG A 68 -4.43 -4.22 -6.29
CA ARG A 68 -3.47 -4.00 -7.38
C ARG A 68 -4.09 -3.81 -8.76
N THR A 69 -5.42 -3.84 -8.88
CA THR A 69 -6.10 -3.41 -10.12
C THR A 69 -5.94 -1.92 -10.41
N SER A 70 -5.55 -1.12 -9.40
CA SER A 70 -5.23 0.29 -9.55
C SER A 70 -3.79 0.58 -9.07
N PRO A 71 -2.97 1.29 -9.86
CA PRO A 71 -1.59 1.61 -9.47
C PRO A 71 -1.50 2.69 -8.39
N ILE A 72 -2.63 3.33 -8.05
CA ILE A 72 -2.73 4.38 -7.04
C ILE A 72 -3.46 3.93 -5.78
N GLN A 73 -3.84 2.66 -5.69
CA GLN A 73 -4.46 2.07 -4.50
C GLN A 73 -3.43 1.28 -3.69
N PHE A 74 -3.60 1.31 -2.36
CA PHE A 74 -2.65 0.74 -1.41
C PHE A 74 -3.38 0.04 -0.26
N LEU A 75 -2.80 -1.07 0.17
CA LEU A 75 -3.27 -1.89 1.29
C LEU A 75 -2.72 -1.36 2.62
N THR A 76 -3.57 -0.85 3.49
CA THR A 76 -3.15 -0.30 4.79
C THR A 76 -3.75 -1.07 5.97
N ALA A 77 -3.01 -1.16 7.06
CA ALA A 77 -3.55 -1.65 8.32
C ALA A 77 -4.63 -0.68 8.83
N ARG A 78 -5.60 -1.22 9.58
CA ARG A 78 -6.66 -0.40 10.20
C ARG A 78 -6.03 0.67 11.11
N GLY A 79 -6.46 1.92 10.94
CA GLY A 79 -5.95 3.09 11.67
C GLY A 79 -4.74 3.77 11.00
N HIS A 80 -4.18 3.19 9.93
CA HIS A 80 -3.03 3.76 9.22
C HIS A 80 -3.43 4.52 7.95
N GLU A 81 -4.73 4.57 7.62
CA GLU A 81 -5.25 5.24 6.43
C GLU A 81 -4.91 6.74 6.34
N GLY A 82 -4.66 7.41 7.46
CA GLY A 82 -4.35 8.84 7.54
C GLY A 82 -2.87 9.20 7.40
N THR A 83 -1.98 8.23 7.26
CA THR A 83 -0.51 8.47 7.18
C THR A 83 -0.08 9.29 5.97
N GLY A 84 -0.88 9.29 4.90
CA GLY A 84 -0.65 10.10 3.70
C GLY A 84 -1.26 11.51 3.75
N GLU A 85 -1.94 11.87 4.84
CA GLU A 85 -2.64 13.15 5.03
C GLU A 85 -3.47 13.55 3.78
N ASP A 86 -3.29 14.77 3.26
CA ASP A 86 -4.03 15.33 2.14
C ASP A 86 -3.79 14.62 0.79
N TRP A 87 -2.84 13.68 0.74
CA TRP A 87 -2.49 12.93 -0.48
C TRP A 87 -3.21 11.60 -0.61
N ALA A 88 -4.09 11.23 0.32
CA ALA A 88 -4.83 9.99 0.25
C ALA A 88 -6.29 10.12 0.71
N ARG A 89 -7.15 9.25 0.19
CA ARG A 89 -8.52 9.07 0.66
C ARG A 89 -8.81 7.60 0.90
N VAL A 90 -9.64 7.31 1.89
CA VAL A 90 -10.18 5.96 2.11
C VAL A 90 -11.16 5.64 0.99
N VAL A 91 -10.99 4.49 0.35
CA VAL A 91 -11.91 3.97 -0.66
C VAL A 91 -12.83 2.93 -0.05
N GLU A 92 -12.26 1.99 0.70
CA GLU A 92 -13.00 0.89 1.29
C GLU A 92 -12.37 0.43 2.60
N VAL A 93 -13.23 -0.01 3.52
CA VAL A 93 -12.85 -0.48 4.84
C VAL A 93 -13.31 -1.92 5.00
N PHE A 94 -12.36 -2.80 5.24
CA PHE A 94 -12.60 -4.20 5.58
C PHE A 94 -12.35 -4.43 7.06
N GLU A 95 -12.66 -5.64 7.53
CA GLU A 95 -12.41 -6.04 8.91
C GLU A 95 -10.90 -6.01 9.25
N ARG A 96 -10.05 -6.50 8.34
CA ARG A 96 -8.61 -6.69 8.55
C ARG A 96 -7.74 -5.54 8.04
N TYR A 97 -8.23 -4.75 7.09
CA TYR A 97 -7.44 -3.74 6.39
C TYR A 97 -8.31 -2.61 5.82
N THR A 98 -7.65 -1.55 5.35
CA THR A 98 -8.27 -0.43 4.66
C THR A 98 -7.60 -0.28 3.29
N ILE A 99 -8.39 -0.04 2.25
CA ILE A 99 -7.87 0.39 0.95
C ILE A 99 -7.89 1.91 0.91
N VAL A 100 -6.72 2.50 0.64
CA VAL A 100 -6.58 3.93 0.38
C VAL A 100 -6.18 4.17 -1.06
N GLU A 101 -6.63 5.28 -1.62
CA GLU A 101 -6.25 5.74 -2.96
C GLU A 101 -5.51 7.07 -2.84
N LYS A 102 -4.38 7.18 -3.53
CA LYS A 102 -3.63 8.43 -3.62
C LYS A 102 -4.34 9.43 -4.52
N VAL A 103 -4.23 10.70 -4.18
CA VAL A 103 -4.85 11.82 -4.91
C VAL A 103 -3.80 12.87 -5.29
N GLY A 104 -4.15 13.74 -6.25
CA GLY A 104 -3.26 14.80 -6.73
C GLY A 104 -1.92 14.27 -7.25
N ASP A 105 -0.86 15.05 -7.04
CA ASP A 105 0.51 14.72 -7.49
C ASP A 105 1.01 13.36 -6.96
N ALA A 106 0.54 12.93 -5.78
CA ALA A 106 0.93 11.63 -5.22
C ALA A 106 0.37 10.47 -6.05
N ALA A 107 -0.83 10.63 -6.64
CA ALA A 107 -1.42 9.65 -7.54
C ALA A 107 -0.58 9.53 -8.83
N GLU A 108 -0.17 10.65 -9.41
CA GLU A 108 0.66 10.67 -10.62
C GLU A 108 2.00 9.99 -10.39
N VAL A 109 2.67 10.31 -9.28
CA VAL A 109 3.94 9.68 -8.90
C VAL A 109 3.75 8.19 -8.60
N ALA A 110 2.71 7.81 -7.84
CA ALA A 110 2.44 6.40 -7.51
C ALA A 110 2.17 5.57 -8.76
N ALA A 111 1.47 6.13 -9.75
CA ALA A 111 1.22 5.50 -11.04
C ALA A 111 2.50 5.36 -11.87
N ALA A 112 3.35 6.39 -11.90
CA ALA A 112 4.64 6.33 -12.59
C ALA A 112 5.62 5.31 -11.96
N LEU A 113 5.49 5.06 -10.65
CA LEU A 113 6.25 4.06 -9.90
C LEU A 113 5.61 2.66 -9.94
N ASP A 114 4.57 2.43 -10.73
CA ASP A 114 3.96 1.11 -10.84
C ASP A 114 4.84 0.15 -11.65
N GLU A 115 5.35 -0.88 -10.98
CA GLU A 115 6.20 -1.91 -11.56
C GLU A 115 5.47 -2.88 -12.50
N ARG A 116 4.14 -2.80 -12.60
CA ARG A 116 3.35 -3.59 -13.56
C ARG A 116 3.14 -2.86 -14.89
N ALA A 117 3.28 -1.53 -14.94
CA ALA A 117 3.01 -0.72 -16.14
C ALA A 117 3.97 -0.98 -17.33
N GLY A 118 5.08 -1.70 -17.11
CA GLY A 118 6.06 -2.06 -18.14
C GLY A 118 6.22 -3.56 -18.41
N ARG A 119 5.33 -4.41 -17.87
CA ARG A 119 5.35 -5.87 -18.05
C ARG A 119 4.41 -6.35 -19.15
#